data_AF-A0A0F8N012-F1
#
_entry.id   AF-A0A0F8N012-F1
#
_cell.length_a   1.000
_cell.length_b   1.000
_cell.length_c   1.000
_cell.angle_alpha   90.00
_cell.angle_beta   90.00
_cell.angle_gamma   90.00
#
_symmetry.space_group_name_H-M   'P 1'
#
loop_
_entity.id
_entity.type
_entity.pdbx_description
1 polymer ?
#
loop_
_entity_poly.entity_id
_entity_poly.type
_entity_poly.pdbx_seq_one_letter_code
_entity_poly.pdbx_strand_id
1 'polypeptide(L)'
;MNFEFRAIYWRDMVKFFRYKSMLFSSLIQPVMWLAFFGLAMSDSFDQLTSLIPPVEGVRNVSYLSYMGAGIIAMDVLFSSLFGGTSLMFDKKFSLLRETLASPVPRVHIILGVGLSGVTKAFIQTAMIIGFGKLIGMDFFTGYTLAETLFAM
;
A
#
# COMPACT_ATOMS: atom_id res chain seq x y z
N MET A 1 11.13 -16.61 25.97
CA MET A 1 9.94 -16.42 25.12
C MET A 1 10.40 -16.47 23.68
N ASN A 2 10.14 -17.57 22.97
CA ASN A 2 10.70 -17.78 21.63
C ASN A 2 9.93 -16.94 20.60
N PHE A 3 10.66 -16.10 19.84
CA PHE A 3 10.12 -15.22 18.80
C PHE A 3 9.74 -16.00 17.52
N GLU A 4 8.93 -17.05 17.65
CA GLU A 4 8.60 -17.94 16.53
C GLU A 4 7.82 -17.23 15.41
N PHE A 5 7.10 -16.14 15.75
CA PHE A 5 6.48 -15.27 14.75
C PHE A 5 7.48 -14.66 13.76
N ARG A 6 8.73 -14.43 14.19
CA ARG A 6 9.78 -13.83 13.35
C ARG A 6 10.18 -14.75 12.20
N ALA A 7 10.19 -16.06 12.44
CA ALA A 7 10.50 -17.05 11.41
C ALA A 7 9.42 -17.06 10.31
N ILE A 8 8.15 -16.96 10.70
CA ILE A 8 7.01 -16.89 9.78
C ILE A 8 7.03 -15.59 8.97
N TYR A 9 7.23 -14.46 9.66
CA TYR A 9 7.39 -13.15 9.02
C TYR A 9 8.53 -13.17 7.99
N TRP A 10 9.71 -13.66 8.39
CA TRP A 10 10.88 -13.72 7.51
C TRP A 10 10.64 -14.60 6.29
N ARG A 11 10.04 -15.77 6.47
CA ARG A 11 9.67 -16.66 5.37
C ARG A 11 8.77 -15.96 4.35
N ASP A 12 7.76 -15.24 4.82
CA ASP A 12 6.83 -14.49 3.97
C ASP A 12 7.50 -13.33 3.24
N MET A 13 8.40 -12.60 3.91
CA MET A 13 9.19 -11.54 3.31
C MET A 13 10.14 -12.08 2.23
N VAL A 14 10.85 -13.18 2.49
CA VAL A 14 11.73 -13.81 1.50
C VAL A 14 10.95 -14.28 0.27
N LYS A 15 9.76 -14.87 0.47
CA LYS A 15 8.86 -15.19 -0.65
C LYS A 15 8.49 -13.93 -1.44
N PHE A 16 8.05 -12.87 -0.77
CA PHE A 16 7.68 -11.62 -1.42
C PHE A 16 8.82 -11.04 -2.28
N PHE A 17 10.05 -10.99 -1.76
CA PHE A 17 11.22 -10.50 -2.52
C PHE A 17 11.64 -11.41 -3.67
N ARG A 18 11.45 -12.74 -3.56
CA ARG A 18 11.74 -13.68 -4.66
C ARG A 18 10.69 -13.60 -5.77
N TYR A 19 9.44 -13.29 -5.43
CA TYR A 19 8.35 -13.11 -6.39
C TYR A 19 8.36 -11.70 -6.99
N LYS A 20 9.44 -11.37 -7.71
CA LYS A 20 9.63 -10.08 -8.38
C LYS A 20 8.44 -9.69 -9.27
N SER A 21 7.82 -10.65 -9.95
CA SER A 21 6.66 -10.41 -10.81
C SER A 21 5.50 -9.76 -10.06
N MET A 22 5.25 -10.19 -8.81
CA MET A 22 4.16 -9.68 -8.00
C MET A 22 4.39 -8.23 -7.57
N LEU A 23 5.63 -7.85 -7.30
CA LEU A 23 6.04 -6.47 -6.99
C LEU A 23 5.85 -5.52 -8.20
N PHE A 24 6.16 -5.98 -9.41
CA PHE A 24 5.94 -5.18 -10.60
C PHE A 24 4.44 -5.07 -10.93
N SER A 25 3.70 -6.18 -10.86
CA SER A 25 2.25 -6.18 -11.09
C SER A 25 1.49 -5.27 -10.12
N SER A 26 1.94 -5.20 -8.86
CA SER A 26 1.32 -4.34 -7.84
C SER A 26 1.55 -2.84 -8.08
N LEU A 27 2.54 -2.46 -8.90
CA LEU A 27 2.77 -1.07 -9.31
C LEU A 27 2.09 -0.71 -10.63
N ILE A 28 1.99 -1.68 -11.54
CA ILE A 28 1.34 -1.47 -12.84
C ILE A 28 -0.09 -0.96 -12.62
N GLN A 29 -0.85 -1.56 -11.70
CA GLN A 29 -2.22 -1.15 -11.46
C GLN A 29 -2.34 0.33 -11.01
N PRO A 30 -1.70 0.78 -9.91
CA PRO A 30 -1.71 2.20 -9.49
C PRO A 30 -1.20 3.16 -10.58
N VAL A 31 -0.14 2.80 -11.30
CA VAL A 31 0.42 3.62 -12.38
C VAL A 31 -0.56 3.77 -13.54
N MET A 32 -1.24 2.68 -13.91
CA MET A 32 -2.26 2.72 -14.95
C MET A 32 -3.45 3.60 -14.54
N TRP A 33 -3.86 3.54 -13.27
CA TRP A 33 -4.88 4.45 -12.74
C TRP A 33 -4.45 5.92 -12.83
N LEU A 34 -3.21 6.23 -12.42
CA LEU A 34 -2.65 7.60 -12.54
C LEU A 34 -2.51 8.05 -13.99
N ALA A 35 -2.09 7.17 -14.90
CA ALA A 35 -1.93 7.52 -16.32
C ALA A 35 -3.28 7.80 -17.00
N PHE A 36 -4.27 6.91 -16.81
CA PHE A 36 -5.56 7.04 -17.48
C PHE A 36 -6.49 8.05 -16.85
N PHE A 37 -6.51 8.15 -15.52
CA PHE A 37 -7.45 9.03 -14.84
C PHE A 37 -6.72 10.27 -14.31
N GLY A 38 -5.53 10.13 -13.74
CA GLY A 38 -4.81 11.25 -13.15
C GLY A 38 -4.39 12.27 -14.19
N LEU A 39 -3.54 11.86 -15.13
CA LEU A 39 -3.01 12.74 -16.17
C LEU A 39 -4.09 13.15 -17.18
N ALA A 40 -4.88 12.19 -17.69
CA ALA A 40 -5.85 12.48 -18.74
C ALA A 40 -7.01 13.38 -18.30
N MET A 41 -7.40 13.33 -17.02
CA MET A 41 -8.51 14.14 -16.49
C MET A 41 -8.05 15.36 -15.69
N SER A 42 -6.75 15.49 -15.39
CA SER A 42 -6.22 16.62 -14.61
C SER A 42 -6.63 17.97 -15.17
N ASP A 43 -6.41 18.22 -16.46
CA ASP A 43 -6.74 19.51 -17.09
C ASP A 43 -8.23 19.86 -16.97
N SER A 44 -9.12 18.88 -17.19
CA SER A 44 -10.57 19.09 -17.11
C SER A 44 -11.05 19.37 -15.68
N PHE A 45 -10.51 18.64 -14.71
CA PHE A 45 -10.90 18.78 -13.29
C PHE A 45 -10.25 19.99 -12.63
N ASP A 46 -9.01 20.33 -12.97
CA ASP A 46 -8.35 21.53 -12.44
C ASP A 46 -9.06 22.79 -12.98
N GLN A 47 -9.48 22.79 -14.25
CA GLN A 47 -10.32 23.85 -14.80
C GLN A 47 -11.68 23.94 -14.10
N LEU A 48 -12.35 22.83 -13.84
CA LEU A 48 -13.63 22.82 -13.10
C LEU A 48 -13.45 23.35 -11.67
N THR A 49 -12.39 22.93 -10.98
CA THR A 49 -12.08 23.36 -9.61
C THR A 49 -11.77 24.84 -9.55
N SER A 50 -11.13 25.40 -10.59
CA SER A 50 -10.84 26.84 -10.67
C SER A 50 -12.08 27.75 -10.74
N LEU A 51 -13.24 27.18 -11.13
CA LEU A 51 -14.52 27.90 -11.16
C LEU A 51 -15.17 28.01 -9.78
N ILE A 52 -14.70 27.23 -8.80
CA ILE A 52 -15.23 27.22 -7.44
C ILE A 52 -14.45 28.24 -6.61
N PRO A 53 -15.11 29.22 -5.96
CA PRO A 53 -14.43 30.16 -5.08
C PRO A 53 -13.64 29.43 -3.99
N PRO A 54 -12.38 29.80 -3.74
CA PRO A 54 -11.60 29.17 -2.69
C PRO A 54 -12.28 29.42 -1.33
N VAL A 55 -12.55 28.33 -0.61
CA VAL A 55 -13.11 28.39 0.75
C VAL A 55 -11.99 28.74 1.71
N GLU A 56 -12.19 29.75 2.56
CA GLU A 56 -11.19 30.15 3.56
C GLU A 56 -10.85 28.96 4.48
N GLY A 57 -9.55 28.66 4.59
CA GLY A 57 -9.03 27.54 5.39
C GLY A 57 -8.84 26.22 4.63
N VAL A 58 -9.29 26.10 3.37
CA VAL A 58 -9.08 24.90 2.54
C VAL A 58 -8.05 25.21 1.45
N ARG A 59 -6.94 24.47 1.45
CA ARG A 59 -5.90 24.61 0.42
C ARG A 59 -6.41 24.04 -0.90
N ASN A 60 -6.18 24.75 -2.00
CA ASN A 60 -6.47 24.21 -3.33
C ASN A 60 -5.42 23.14 -3.66
N VAL A 61 -5.88 21.92 -3.94
CA VAL A 61 -5.05 20.74 -4.22
C VAL A 61 -5.29 20.34 -5.67
N SER A 62 -4.22 20.11 -6.44
CA SER A 62 -4.35 19.64 -7.81
C SER A 62 -5.08 18.30 -7.88
N TYR A 63 -5.90 18.11 -8.90
CA TYR A 63 -6.65 16.87 -9.11
C TYR A 63 -5.75 15.63 -9.10
N LEU A 64 -4.56 15.77 -9.69
CA LEU A 64 -3.56 14.73 -9.71
C LEU A 64 -3.19 14.29 -8.28
N SER A 65 -2.84 15.24 -7.41
CA SER A 65 -2.46 14.97 -6.00
C SER A 65 -3.62 14.37 -5.20
N TYR A 66 -4.84 14.87 -5.42
CA TYR A 66 -6.06 14.32 -4.83
C TYR A 66 -6.27 12.85 -5.24
N MET A 67 -6.12 12.55 -6.54
CA MET A 67 -6.28 11.20 -7.06
C MET A 67 -5.24 10.24 -6.50
N GLY A 68 -3.97 10.67 -6.38
CA GLY A 68 -2.94 9.80 -5.81
C GLY A 68 -3.21 9.40 -4.38
N ALA A 69 -3.72 10.33 -3.55
CA ALA A 69 -4.11 10.02 -2.18
C ALA A 69 -5.22 8.96 -2.15
N GLY A 70 -6.21 9.09 -3.04
CA GLY A 70 -7.27 8.09 -3.22
C GLY A 70 -6.74 6.73 -3.67
N ILE A 71 -5.81 6.70 -4.62
CA ILE A 71 -5.18 5.47 -5.12
C ILE A 71 -4.40 4.78 -4.00
N ILE A 72 -3.64 5.52 -3.19
CA ILE A 72 -2.92 4.97 -2.03
C ILE A 72 -3.90 4.33 -1.05
N ALA A 73 -5.00 5.03 -0.71
CA ALA A 73 -6.00 4.49 0.21
C ALA A 73 -6.66 3.21 -0.34
N MET A 74 -7.01 3.20 -1.63
CA MET A 74 -7.56 2.00 -2.27
C MET A 74 -6.54 0.86 -2.29
N ASP A 75 -5.29 1.14 -2.61
CA ASP A 75 -4.24 0.14 -2.70
C ASP A 75 -3.98 -0.55 -1.34
N VAL A 76 -3.89 0.22 -0.26
CA VAL A 76 -3.75 -0.32 1.11
C VAL A 76 -4.95 -1.20 1.49
N LEU A 77 -6.17 -0.77 1.16
CA LEU A 77 -7.40 -1.52 1.43
C LEU A 77 -7.39 -2.85 0.68
N PHE A 78 -7.14 -2.83 -0.62
CA PHE A 78 -7.11 -4.04 -1.43
C PHE A 78 -5.95 -4.96 -1.05
N SER A 79 -4.75 -4.43 -0.77
CA SER A 79 -3.59 -5.18 -0.32
C SER A 79 -3.87 -5.92 1.00
N SER A 80 -4.56 -5.26 1.94
CA SER A 80 -5.00 -5.87 3.20
C SER A 80 -6.06 -6.96 2.98
N LEU A 81 -7.04 -6.71 2.10
CA LEU A 81 -8.10 -7.65 1.77
C LEU A 81 -7.55 -8.92 1.10
N PHE A 82 -6.67 -8.76 0.11
CA PHE A 82 -6.04 -9.87 -0.59
C PHE A 82 -5.04 -10.62 0.30
N GLY A 83 -4.29 -9.91 1.15
CA GLY A 83 -3.44 -10.54 2.16
C GLY A 83 -4.21 -11.46 3.11
N GLY A 84 -5.38 -11.03 3.59
CA GLY A 84 -6.27 -11.88 4.39
C GLY A 84 -6.85 -13.06 3.62
N THR A 85 -7.15 -12.86 2.34
CA THR A 85 -7.68 -13.91 1.45
C THR A 85 -6.62 -14.98 1.16
N SER A 86 -5.35 -14.60 0.92
CA SER A 86 -4.23 -15.53 0.77
C SER A 86 -4.04 -16.40 2.02
N LEU A 87 -4.21 -15.83 3.22
CA LEU A 87 -4.20 -16.61 4.47
C LEU A 87 -5.34 -17.63 4.52
N MET A 88 -6.54 -17.29 4.04
CA MET A 88 -7.65 -18.24 3.93
C MET A 88 -7.34 -19.38 2.94
N PHE A 89 -6.67 -19.09 1.83
CA PHE A 89 -6.25 -20.11 0.87
C PHE A 89 -5.17 -21.04 1.45
N ASP A 90 -4.18 -20.50 2.17
CA ASP A 90 -3.15 -21.29 2.87
C ASP A 90 -3.76 -22.23 3.93
N LYS A 91 -4.87 -21.82 4.57
CA LYS A 91 -5.67 -22.69 5.46
C LYS A 91 -6.34 -23.85 4.72
N LYS A 92 -6.81 -23.62 3.49
CA LYS A 92 -7.58 -24.61 2.70
C LYS A 92 -6.68 -25.62 1.97
N PHE A 93 -5.49 -25.22 1.52
CA PHE A 93 -4.61 -26.05 0.67
C PHE A 93 -3.48 -26.80 1.41
N SER A 94 -3.77 -27.37 2.59
CA SER A 94 -2.87 -28.32 3.30
C SER A 94 -1.55 -27.76 3.86
N LEU A 95 -1.20 -26.48 3.64
CA LEU A 95 0.03 -25.89 4.18
C LEU A 95 -0.09 -25.59 5.67
N LEU A 96 -1.28 -25.19 6.15
CA LEU A 96 -1.55 -24.97 7.57
C LEU A 96 -1.60 -26.27 8.39
N ARG A 97 -1.92 -27.42 7.77
CA ARG A 97 -1.90 -28.73 8.43
C ARG A 97 -0.48 -29.17 8.77
N GLU A 98 0.49 -28.89 7.89
CA GLU A 98 1.92 -29.09 8.16
C GLU A 98 2.46 -28.10 9.22
N THR A 99 2.04 -26.82 9.19
CA THR A 99 2.49 -25.86 10.21
C THR A 99 1.89 -26.11 11.59
N LEU A 100 0.66 -26.63 11.66
CA LEU A 100 0.01 -27.05 12.92
C LEU A 100 0.60 -28.36 13.49
N ALA A 101 1.38 -29.11 12.70
CA ALA A 101 2.17 -30.23 13.20
C ALA A 101 3.49 -29.76 13.85
N SER A 102 3.91 -28.52 13.61
CA SER A 102 5.01 -27.89 14.35
C SER A 102 4.48 -27.28 15.67
N PRO A 103 5.31 -27.22 16.73
CA PRO A 103 4.90 -26.78 18.07
C PRO A 103 4.68 -25.26 18.19
N VAL A 104 4.27 -24.58 17.10
CA VAL A 104 4.12 -23.12 17.04
C VAL A 104 2.71 -22.71 17.47
N PRO A 105 2.54 -21.82 18.47
CA PRO A 105 1.23 -21.34 18.88
C PRO A 105 0.51 -20.59 17.74
N ARG A 106 -0.80 -20.83 17.57
CA ARG A 106 -1.62 -20.26 16.48
C ARG A 106 -1.57 -18.73 16.40
N VAL A 107 -1.41 -18.06 17.55
CA VAL A 107 -1.30 -16.60 17.66
C VAL A 107 -0.04 -16.07 16.94
N HIS A 108 1.10 -16.78 17.04
CA HIS A 108 2.33 -16.37 16.36
C HIS A 108 2.24 -16.49 14.83
N ILE A 109 1.44 -17.43 14.33
CA ILE A 109 1.17 -17.56 12.89
C ILE A 109 0.37 -16.36 12.38
N ILE A 110 -0.71 -16.00 13.09
CA ILE A 110 -1.56 -14.86 12.72
C ILE A 110 -0.76 -13.55 12.79
N LEU A 111 0.03 -13.35 13.84
CA LEU A 111 0.88 -12.17 13.99
C LEU A 111 1.97 -12.11 12.91
N GLY A 112 2.64 -13.22 12.59
CA GLY A 112 3.70 -13.25 11.58
C GLY A 112 3.18 -12.93 10.17
N VAL A 113 2.03 -13.47 9.79
CA VAL A 113 1.40 -13.19 8.49
C VAL A 113 0.77 -11.79 8.45
N GLY A 114 0.12 -11.35 9.53
CA GLY A 114 -0.43 -10.00 9.62
C GLY A 114 0.65 -8.94 9.47
N LEU A 115 1.76 -9.08 10.21
CA LEU A 115 2.90 -8.17 10.12
C LEU A 115 3.54 -8.19 8.73
N SER A 116 3.60 -9.36 8.08
CA SER A 116 4.10 -9.47 6.70
C SER A 116 3.19 -8.73 5.72
N GLY A 117 1.87 -8.82 5.88
CA GLY A 117 0.89 -8.10 5.07
C GLY A 117 1.00 -6.58 5.22
N VAL A 118 1.06 -6.10 6.47
CA VAL A 118 1.25 -4.68 6.77
C VAL A 118 2.54 -4.16 6.14
N THR A 119 3.66 -4.86 6.34
CA THR A 119 4.95 -4.43 5.78
C THR A 119 4.93 -4.36 4.25
N LYS A 120 4.26 -5.30 3.57
CA LYS A 120 4.11 -5.28 2.10
C LYS A 120 3.31 -4.06 1.66
N ALA A 121 2.20 -3.74 2.33
CA ALA A 121 1.39 -2.57 2.03
C ALA A 121 2.18 -1.27 2.22
N PHE A 122 3.02 -1.17 3.26
CA PHE A 122 3.95 -0.05 3.44
C PHE A 122 4.95 0.08 2.30
N ILE A 123 5.57 -1.03 1.88
CA ILE A 123 6.53 -1.02 0.76
C ILE A 123 5.84 -0.57 -0.53
N GLN A 124 4.64 -1.10 -0.81
CA GLN A 124 3.86 -0.74 -1.99
C GLN A 124 3.46 0.74 -1.99
N THR A 125 2.95 1.23 -0.85
CA THR A 125 2.60 2.64 -0.64
C THR A 125 3.80 3.55 -0.82
N ALA A 126 4.96 3.20 -0.23
CA ALA A 126 6.18 3.98 -0.36
C ALA A 126 6.65 4.07 -1.83
N MET A 127 6.52 2.99 -2.60
CA MET A 127 6.81 3.01 -4.03
C MET A 127 5.83 3.92 -4.79
N ILE A 128 4.53 3.86 -4.51
CA ILE A 128 3.52 4.73 -5.15
C ILE A 128 3.80 6.20 -4.86
N ILE A 129 4.10 6.55 -3.60
CA ILE A 129 4.47 7.93 -3.21
C ILE A 129 5.72 8.38 -3.97
N GLY A 130 6.75 7.52 -4.06
CA GLY A 130 7.97 7.81 -4.82
C GLY A 130 7.69 8.09 -6.30
N PHE A 131 6.85 7.27 -6.93
CA PHE A 131 6.42 7.46 -8.31
C PHE A 131 5.58 8.73 -8.48
N GLY A 132 4.61 8.98 -7.60
CA GLY A 132 3.79 10.18 -7.70
C GLY A 132 4.62 11.46 -7.53
N LYS A 133 5.63 11.47 -6.65
CA LYS A 133 6.56 12.60 -6.55
C LYS A 133 7.33 12.84 -7.86
N LEU A 134 7.70 11.79 -8.60
CA LEU A 134 8.33 11.93 -9.93
C LEU A 134 7.38 12.54 -10.98
N ILE A 135 6.09 12.28 -10.86
CA ILE A 135 5.05 12.81 -11.76
C ILE A 135 4.65 14.26 -11.37
N GLY A 136 5.17 14.78 -10.25
CA GLY A 136 4.88 16.14 -9.77
C GLY A 136 3.70 16.21 -8.80
N MET A 137 3.40 15.12 -8.10
CA MET A 137 2.33 15.07 -7.10
C MET A 137 2.78 15.66 -5.77
N ASP A 138 1.96 16.56 -5.24
CA ASP A 138 2.23 17.38 -4.07
C ASP A 138 1.57 16.78 -2.81
N PHE A 139 1.93 15.55 -2.46
CA PHE A 139 1.33 14.81 -1.33
C PHE A 139 1.54 15.47 0.04
N PHE A 140 2.60 16.27 0.21
CA PHE A 140 3.05 16.81 1.50
C PHE A 140 3.33 18.31 1.46
N THR A 141 2.51 19.06 0.71
CA THR A 141 2.65 20.51 0.65
C THR A 141 2.42 21.12 2.04
N GLY A 142 3.52 21.56 2.68
CA GLY A 142 3.51 22.16 4.02
C GLY A 142 4.20 21.34 5.14
N TYR A 143 4.65 20.12 4.86
CA TYR A 143 5.43 19.32 5.81
C TYR A 143 6.81 19.00 5.24
N THR A 144 7.85 19.25 6.04
CA THR A 144 9.23 18.87 5.70
C THR A 144 9.35 17.34 5.71
N LEU A 145 10.25 16.75 4.90
CA LEU A 145 10.47 15.28 4.85
C LEU A 145 10.68 14.65 6.24
N ALA A 146 11.27 15.39 7.17
CA ALA A 146 11.46 14.97 8.55
C ALA A 146 10.12 14.93 9.33
N GLU A 147 9.28 15.96 9.21
CA GLU A 147 7.97 16.02 9.87
C GLU A 147 7.01 14.97 9.33
N THR A 148 7.12 14.64 8.04
CA THR A 148 6.34 13.56 7.42
C THR A 148 6.74 12.18 7.93
N LEU A 149 8.03 11.95 8.19
CA LEU A 149 8.50 10.69 8.79
C LEU A 149 8.14 10.57 10.28
N PHE A 150 8.04 11.69 11.01
CA PHE A 150 7.61 11.69 12.40
C PHE A 150 6.07 11.63 12.57
N ALA A 151 5.31 12.02 11.55
CA ALA A 151 3.85 11.98 11.55
C ALA A 151 3.25 10.68 10.98
N MET A 152 4.04 9.86 10.28
CA MET A 152 3.66 8.55 9.70
C MET A 152 3.87 7.42 10.70
#